data_AF-A0A662W6E8-F1
#
_entry.id   AF-A0A662W6E8-F1
#
_cell.length_a   1.000
_cell.length_b   1.000
_cell.length_c   1.000
_cell.angle_alpha   90.00
_cell.angle_beta   90.00
_cell.angle_gamma   90.00
#
_symmetry.space_group_name_H-M   'P 1'
#
loop_
_entity.id
_entity.type
_entity.pdbx_description
1 polymer ?
#
loop_
_entity_poly.entity_id
_entity_poly.type
_entity_poly.pdbx_seq_one_letter_code
_entity_poly.pdbx_strand_id
1 'polypeptide(L)'
;MFTQTAWLIKNLRGVLYCKEDQTIVDLVAKKFRYRNVGVPRWLAEDIGKRVEKKPFVKIDYPFEDVRQFIESLNPSPEVETIALASCYLCPVLTSARDYKELKPFAIDEVYVGELGNISDRDLKLHLRIADYSVTDFYVWATTTLYESVKHGKLEEHIKERVERVKKDKKRYWRVAKESGDVFIAYVDLSMLLNDVSELPENAACAFGIVTTVILR
;
A
#
# COMPACT_ATOMS: atom_id res chain seq x y z
N MET A 1 -23.30 -0.43 2.63
CA MET A 1 -21.93 -0.73 3.12
C MET A 1 -21.19 -1.64 2.14
N PHE A 2 -21.62 -2.91 1.95
CA PHE A 2 -20.96 -3.83 1.02
C PHE A 2 -20.82 -3.33 -0.43
N THR A 3 -21.90 -2.77 -1.02
CA THR A 3 -21.90 -2.26 -2.40
C THR A 3 -20.89 -1.13 -2.62
N GLN A 4 -20.71 -0.26 -1.63
CA GLN A 4 -19.72 0.82 -1.66
C GLN A 4 -18.31 0.26 -1.56
N THR A 5 -18.05 -0.67 -0.63
CA THR A 5 -16.75 -1.35 -0.50
C THR A 5 -16.37 -2.09 -1.77
N ALA A 6 -17.29 -2.87 -2.34
CA ALA A 6 -17.05 -3.58 -3.60
C ALA A 6 -16.78 -2.63 -4.78
N TRP A 7 -17.49 -1.49 -4.83
CA TRP A 7 -17.22 -0.45 -5.81
C TRP A 7 -15.84 0.19 -5.62
N LEU A 8 -15.43 0.47 -4.37
CA LEU A 8 -14.12 1.04 -4.06
C LEU A 8 -13.00 0.08 -4.47
N ILE A 9 -13.06 -1.19 -4.08
CA ILE A 9 -12.09 -2.22 -4.46
C ILE A 9 -11.89 -2.28 -5.99
N LYS A 10 -12.97 -2.17 -6.77
CA LYS A 10 -12.89 -2.22 -8.23
C LYS A 10 -12.30 -0.96 -8.88
N ASN A 11 -12.43 0.20 -8.23
CA ASN A 11 -12.22 1.50 -8.88
C ASN A 11 -11.05 2.31 -8.29
N LEU A 12 -10.60 2.02 -7.08
CA LEU A 12 -9.40 2.62 -6.51
C LEU A 12 -8.16 2.17 -7.29
N ARG A 13 -7.21 3.09 -7.46
CA ARG A 13 -5.91 2.83 -8.11
C ARG A 13 -4.73 3.13 -7.21
N GLY A 14 -5.02 3.45 -5.97
CA GLY A 14 -4.06 3.56 -4.91
C GLY A 14 -4.61 4.34 -3.73
N VAL A 15 -3.88 4.31 -2.62
CA VAL A 15 -4.13 5.12 -1.43
C VAL A 15 -3.01 6.15 -1.30
N LEU A 16 -3.37 7.41 -1.12
CA LEU A 16 -2.40 8.49 -0.99
C LEU A 16 -1.79 8.50 0.42
N TYR A 17 -0.46 8.56 0.49
CA TYR A 17 0.30 8.93 1.68
C TYR A 17 1.03 10.24 1.41
N CYS A 18 0.86 11.24 2.28
CA CYS A 18 1.52 12.53 2.20
C CYS A 18 1.58 13.16 3.59
N LYS A 19 2.77 13.57 4.04
CA LYS A 19 2.97 14.18 5.37
C LYS A 19 3.66 15.52 5.24
N GLU A 20 4.76 15.58 4.49
CA GLU A 20 5.54 16.79 4.24
C GLU A 20 5.30 17.34 2.82
N ASP A 21 5.35 16.49 1.79
CA ASP A 21 5.42 16.96 0.39
C ASP A 21 4.04 17.11 -0.26
N GLN A 22 3.37 18.22 0.02
CA GLN A 22 2.04 18.52 -0.53
C GLN A 22 2.00 18.59 -2.07
N THR A 23 3.15 18.67 -2.76
CA THR A 23 3.18 18.67 -4.23
C THR A 23 2.71 17.34 -4.84
N ILE A 24 2.82 16.25 -4.07
CA ILE A 24 2.31 14.93 -4.46
C ILE A 24 0.80 14.94 -4.70
N VAL A 25 0.05 15.75 -3.95
CA VAL A 25 -1.40 15.86 -4.07
C VAL A 25 -1.75 16.39 -5.45
N ASP A 26 -1.06 17.44 -5.91
CA ASP A 26 -1.27 18.02 -7.23
C ASP A 26 -0.80 17.09 -8.36
N LEU A 27 0.31 16.38 -8.14
CA LEU A 27 0.83 15.38 -9.08
C LEU A 27 -0.16 14.23 -9.29
N VAL A 28 -0.70 13.69 -8.20
CA VAL A 28 -1.71 12.63 -8.22
C VAL A 28 -3.00 13.13 -8.86
N ALA A 29 -3.45 14.33 -8.51
CA ALA A 29 -4.64 14.92 -9.12
C ALA A 29 -4.52 15.02 -10.66
N LYS A 30 -3.34 15.40 -11.14
CA LYS A 30 -3.03 15.48 -12.58
C LYS A 30 -2.96 14.10 -13.24
N LYS A 31 -2.22 13.15 -12.65
CA LYS A 31 -1.93 11.84 -13.27
C LYS A 31 -3.13 10.87 -13.20
N PHE A 32 -3.98 10.98 -12.18
CA PHE A 32 -5.09 10.05 -11.92
C PHE A 32 -6.47 10.66 -12.21
N ARG A 33 -6.56 11.75 -12.98
CA ARG A 33 -7.81 12.50 -13.28
C ARG A 33 -9.08 11.67 -13.56
N TYR A 34 -8.94 10.46 -14.12
CA TYR A 34 -10.04 9.57 -14.51
C TYR A 34 -10.15 8.30 -13.67
N ARG A 35 -9.46 8.23 -12.54
CA ARG A 35 -9.41 7.10 -11.61
C ARG A 35 -9.69 7.60 -10.20
N ASN A 36 -10.04 6.70 -9.29
CA ASN A 36 -10.21 7.05 -7.89
C ASN A 36 -8.91 6.80 -7.13
N VAL A 37 -8.53 7.72 -6.27
CA VAL A 37 -7.42 7.58 -5.33
C VAL A 37 -7.98 7.75 -3.93
N GLY A 38 -7.71 6.76 -3.08
CA GLY A 38 -8.17 6.73 -1.70
C GLY A 38 -7.39 7.74 -0.87
N VAL A 39 -8.08 8.46 -0.01
CA VAL A 39 -7.49 9.35 0.98
C VAL A 39 -7.92 8.88 2.36
N PRO A 40 -6.99 8.41 3.21
CA PRO A 40 -7.27 8.06 4.60
C PRO A 40 -7.86 9.23 5.38
N ARG A 41 -8.49 8.95 6.53
CA ARG A 41 -9.15 9.99 7.32
C ARG A 41 -8.17 11.03 7.83
N TRP A 42 -7.02 10.60 8.35
CA TRP A 42 -5.97 11.48 8.87
C TRP A 42 -5.49 12.49 7.81
N LEU A 43 -5.36 12.07 6.54
CA LEU A 43 -4.88 12.93 5.47
C LEU A 43 -5.99 13.84 4.90
N ALA A 44 -7.25 13.41 5.00
CA ALA A 44 -8.37 14.14 4.44
C ALA A 44 -8.56 15.53 5.10
N GLU A 45 -8.15 15.68 6.35
CA GLU A 45 -8.16 16.96 7.07
C GLU A 45 -7.07 17.90 6.53
N ASP A 46 -5.86 17.37 6.33
CA ASP A 46 -4.70 18.15 5.86
C ASP A 46 -4.86 18.66 4.43
N ILE A 47 -5.37 17.83 3.51
CA ILE A 47 -5.57 18.25 2.11
C ILE A 47 -6.87 19.08 1.92
N GLY A 48 -7.71 19.17 2.95
CA GLY A 48 -8.93 19.98 3.01
C GLY A 48 -9.87 19.75 1.82
N LYS A 49 -10.42 20.84 1.26
CA LYS A 49 -11.41 20.80 0.17
C LYS A 49 -10.94 20.10 -1.12
N ARG A 50 -9.63 19.82 -1.26
CA ARG A 50 -9.12 19.07 -2.43
C ARG A 50 -9.66 17.65 -2.44
N VAL A 51 -9.89 17.05 -1.28
CA VAL A 51 -10.42 15.67 -1.15
C VAL A 51 -11.82 15.50 -1.75
N GLU A 52 -12.59 16.59 -1.86
CA GLU A 52 -13.94 16.59 -2.43
C GLU A 52 -13.93 16.62 -3.97
N LYS A 53 -12.76 16.81 -4.57
CA LYS A 53 -12.57 16.87 -6.01
C LYS A 53 -11.97 15.57 -6.52
N LYS A 54 -12.35 15.17 -7.74
CA LYS A 54 -11.67 14.09 -8.45
C LYS A 54 -10.16 14.38 -8.54
N PRO A 55 -9.29 13.37 -8.36
CA PRO A 55 -9.58 11.93 -8.28
C PRO A 55 -9.84 11.39 -6.86
N PHE A 56 -9.86 12.25 -5.85
CA PHE A 56 -9.82 11.82 -4.46
C PHE A 56 -11.17 11.31 -3.96
N VAL A 57 -11.10 10.25 -3.14
CA VAL A 57 -12.24 9.66 -2.46
C VAL A 57 -11.81 9.36 -1.03
N LYS A 58 -12.56 9.89 -0.05
CA LYS A 58 -12.34 9.52 1.36
C LYS A 58 -12.61 8.04 1.54
N ILE A 59 -11.68 7.33 2.17
CA ILE A 59 -11.79 5.90 2.46
C ILE A 59 -11.62 5.65 3.94
N ASP A 60 -12.04 4.47 4.37
CA ASP A 60 -12.07 4.05 5.76
C ASP A 60 -12.05 2.52 5.82
N TYR A 61 -11.91 1.92 7.00
CA TYR A 61 -11.90 0.47 7.11
C TYR A 61 -13.23 -0.15 6.66
N PRO A 62 -13.20 -1.28 5.93
CA PRO A 62 -14.41 -1.91 5.41
C PRO A 62 -15.28 -2.53 6.51
N PHE A 63 -14.69 -2.85 7.67
CA PHE A 63 -15.33 -3.45 8.82
C PHE A 63 -14.80 -2.81 10.11
N GLU A 64 -15.63 -2.81 11.15
CA GLU A 64 -15.30 -2.16 12.43
C GLU A 64 -14.27 -2.98 13.24
N ASP A 65 -14.28 -4.30 13.14
CA ASP A 65 -13.28 -5.18 13.76
C ASP A 65 -11.88 -4.96 13.16
N VAL A 66 -11.78 -4.70 11.85
CA VAL A 66 -10.52 -4.30 11.19
C VAL A 66 -10.02 -2.99 11.79
N ARG A 67 -10.89 -1.98 11.95
CA ARG A 67 -10.52 -0.70 12.56
C ARG A 67 -9.97 -0.92 13.97
N GLN A 68 -10.76 -1.55 14.83
CA GLN A 68 -10.41 -1.78 16.23
C GLN A 68 -9.09 -2.55 16.37
N PHE A 69 -8.88 -3.54 15.52
CA PHE A 69 -7.65 -4.32 15.55
C PHE A 69 -6.44 -3.47 15.14
N ILE A 70 -6.51 -2.71 14.05
CA ILE A 70 -5.40 -1.84 13.64
C ILE A 70 -5.12 -0.75 14.69
N GLU A 71 -6.15 -0.18 15.29
CA GLU A 71 -6.03 0.80 16.39
C GLU A 71 -5.37 0.20 17.64
N SER A 72 -5.41 -1.13 17.82
CA SER A 72 -4.70 -1.81 18.92
C SER A 72 -3.19 -2.00 18.67
N LEU A 73 -2.74 -1.90 17.42
CA LEU A 73 -1.35 -2.20 17.01
C LEU A 73 -0.45 -0.96 16.92
N ASN A 74 -0.65 0.00 17.82
CA ASN A 74 0.04 1.29 17.81
C ASN A 74 -0.19 2.08 16.49
N PRO A 75 -1.39 2.66 16.32
CA PRO A 75 -1.80 3.25 15.07
C PRO A 75 -0.91 4.45 14.72
N SER A 76 -0.47 4.48 13.46
CA SER A 76 0.23 5.61 12.87
C SER A 76 -0.32 5.89 11.47
N PRO A 77 -0.13 7.10 10.92
CA PRO A 77 -0.53 7.42 9.55
C PRO A 77 -0.01 6.42 8.50
N GLU A 78 1.19 5.90 8.72
CA GLU A 78 1.85 4.89 7.87
C GLU A 78 1.09 3.56 7.94
N VAL A 79 0.84 3.06 9.15
CA VAL A 79 0.12 1.80 9.39
C VAL A 79 -1.30 1.88 8.83
N GLU A 80 -2.03 2.98 9.11
CA GLU A 80 -3.40 3.17 8.60
C GLU A 80 -3.42 3.15 7.07
N THR A 81 -2.48 3.85 6.43
CA THR A 81 -2.41 3.93 4.97
C THR A 81 -2.10 2.59 4.32
N ILE A 82 -1.13 1.84 4.86
CA ILE A 82 -0.76 0.52 4.36
C ILE A 82 -1.93 -0.46 4.56
N ALA A 83 -2.55 -0.45 5.74
CA ALA A 83 -3.68 -1.30 6.06
C ALA A 83 -4.87 -1.05 5.13
N LEU A 84 -5.20 0.23 4.87
CA LEU A 84 -6.25 0.61 3.92
C LEU A 84 -5.91 0.19 2.49
N ALA A 85 -4.66 0.38 2.05
CA ALA A 85 -4.21 -0.07 0.74
C ALA A 85 -4.40 -1.58 0.56
N SER A 86 -4.12 -2.37 1.61
CA SER A 86 -4.37 -3.81 1.63
C SER A 86 -5.86 -4.13 1.54
N CYS A 87 -6.69 -3.51 2.39
CA CYS A 87 -8.15 -3.71 2.41
C CYS A 87 -8.79 -3.43 1.04
N TYR A 88 -8.24 -2.46 0.31
CA TYR A 88 -8.76 -2.01 -0.98
C TYR A 88 -7.99 -2.56 -2.20
N LEU A 89 -7.06 -3.50 -2.01
CA LEU A 89 -6.35 -4.21 -3.08
C LEU A 89 -5.61 -3.29 -4.06
N CYS A 90 -4.97 -2.23 -3.56
CA CYS A 90 -4.34 -1.24 -4.42
C CYS A 90 -3.01 -0.75 -3.83
N PRO A 91 -2.14 -0.12 -4.63
CA PRO A 91 -0.84 0.37 -4.14
C PRO A 91 -0.98 1.60 -3.24
N VAL A 92 0.03 1.87 -2.40
CA VAL A 92 0.24 3.19 -1.80
C VAL A 92 0.89 4.11 -2.84
N LEU A 93 0.46 5.37 -2.91
CA LEU A 93 1.06 6.42 -3.73
C LEU A 93 1.70 7.45 -2.80
N THR A 94 2.98 7.75 -2.99
CA THR A 94 3.71 8.68 -2.10
C THR A 94 4.77 9.46 -2.87
N SER A 95 5.32 10.50 -2.24
CA SER A 95 6.49 11.21 -2.75
C SER A 95 7.78 10.53 -2.31
N ALA A 96 8.90 10.81 -3.00
CA ALA A 96 10.22 10.36 -2.54
C ALA A 96 10.57 10.92 -1.15
N ARG A 97 10.08 12.12 -0.83
CA ARG A 97 10.24 12.71 0.49
C ARG A 97 9.42 11.96 1.52
N ASP A 98 8.16 11.64 1.29
CA ASP A 98 7.33 11.00 2.31
C ASP A 98 7.61 9.49 2.45
N TYR A 99 8.23 8.86 1.44
CA TYR A 99 8.57 7.44 1.48
C TYR A 99 9.48 7.03 2.66
N LYS A 100 10.36 7.92 3.16
CA LYS A 100 11.24 7.61 4.31
C LYS A 100 10.46 7.18 5.57
N GLU A 101 9.21 7.59 5.73
CA GLU A 101 8.33 7.18 6.82
C GLU A 101 7.71 5.79 6.59
N LEU A 102 7.48 5.39 5.33
CA LEU A 102 6.97 4.06 4.97
C LEU A 102 8.08 3.00 4.89
N LYS A 103 9.33 3.43 4.69
CA LYS A 103 10.50 2.57 4.55
C LYS A 103 10.71 1.56 5.70
N PRO A 104 10.42 1.84 6.97
CA PRO A 104 10.51 0.86 8.05
C PRO A 104 9.63 -0.40 7.84
N PHE A 105 8.58 -0.30 7.02
CA PHE A 105 7.71 -1.43 6.66
C PHE A 105 8.11 -2.10 5.35
N ALA A 106 9.16 -1.62 4.67
CA ALA A 106 9.58 -2.14 3.38
C ALA A 106 10.36 -3.45 3.53
N ILE A 107 9.92 -4.48 2.80
CA ILE A 107 10.58 -5.79 2.74
C ILE A 107 11.51 -5.94 1.54
N ASP A 108 11.27 -5.19 0.45
CA ASP A 108 12.19 -5.06 -0.68
C ASP A 108 11.88 -3.80 -1.49
N GLU A 109 12.88 -3.28 -2.21
CA GLU A 109 12.83 -2.02 -2.96
C GLU A 109 13.32 -2.20 -4.40
N VAL A 110 12.64 -1.59 -5.37
CA VAL A 110 13.08 -1.48 -6.77
C VAL A 110 13.72 -0.11 -6.98
N TYR A 111 15.02 -0.11 -7.25
CA TYR A 111 15.76 1.10 -7.58
C TYR A 111 15.70 1.39 -9.08
N VAL A 112 15.72 2.67 -9.41
CA VAL A 112 15.90 3.21 -10.77
C VAL A 112 17.02 4.24 -10.70
N GLY A 113 17.64 4.58 -11.84
CA GLY A 113 18.77 5.53 -11.83
C GLY A 113 18.38 6.89 -11.25
N GLU A 114 17.41 7.55 -11.89
CA GLU A 114 16.79 8.78 -11.40
C GLU A 114 15.27 8.68 -11.59
N LEU A 115 14.51 8.94 -10.53
CA LEU A 115 13.05 8.81 -10.56
C LEU A 115 12.39 9.80 -11.54
N GLY A 116 12.96 10.99 -11.68
CA GLY A 116 12.48 12.03 -12.60
C GLY A 116 12.60 11.66 -14.08
N ASN A 117 13.41 10.64 -14.42
CA ASN A 117 13.59 10.18 -15.79
C ASN A 117 12.58 9.09 -16.19
N ILE A 118 11.69 8.68 -15.29
CA ILE A 118 10.63 7.72 -15.61
C ILE A 118 9.57 8.42 -16.48
N SER A 119 9.46 7.97 -17.74
CA SER A 119 8.48 8.50 -18.67
C SER A 119 7.05 8.25 -18.20
N ASP A 120 6.09 9.08 -18.61
CA ASP A 120 4.66 8.85 -18.31
C ASP A 120 4.15 7.49 -18.83
N ARG A 121 4.75 6.97 -19.91
CA ARG A 121 4.43 5.64 -20.46
C ARG A 121 4.89 4.53 -19.51
N ASP A 122 6.12 4.62 -19.02
CA ASP A 122 6.69 3.63 -18.10
C ASP A 122 6.00 3.70 -16.74
N LEU A 123 5.72 4.91 -16.25
CA LEU A 123 4.95 5.09 -15.02
C LEU A 123 3.58 4.40 -15.10
N LYS A 124 2.84 4.58 -16.20
CA LYS A 124 1.53 3.91 -16.40
C LYS A 124 1.64 2.39 -16.53
N LEU A 125 2.75 1.88 -17.06
CA LEU A 125 3.01 0.45 -17.12
C LEU A 125 3.28 -0.10 -15.71
N HIS A 126 4.19 0.53 -14.98
CA HIS A 126 4.61 0.06 -13.68
C HIS A 126 3.57 0.29 -12.58
N LEU A 127 2.72 1.32 -12.69
CA LEU A 127 1.52 1.43 -11.85
C LEU A 127 0.59 0.22 -11.99
N ARG A 128 0.43 -0.32 -13.20
CA ARG A 128 -0.39 -1.54 -13.41
C ARG A 128 0.31 -2.78 -12.87
N ILE A 129 1.62 -2.88 -13.00
CA ILE A 129 2.39 -3.98 -12.42
C ILE A 129 2.28 -3.95 -10.89
N ALA A 130 2.40 -2.76 -10.28
CA ALA A 130 2.26 -2.55 -8.85
C ALA A 130 0.86 -2.95 -8.34
N ASP A 131 -0.19 -2.54 -9.06
CA ASP A 131 -1.58 -2.96 -8.82
C ASP A 131 -1.73 -4.49 -8.85
N TYR A 132 -1.18 -5.14 -9.88
CA TYR A 132 -1.20 -6.60 -10.01
C TYR A 132 -0.42 -7.32 -8.92
N SER A 133 0.72 -6.79 -8.47
CA SER A 133 1.48 -7.37 -7.36
C SER A 133 0.62 -7.46 -6.10
N VAL A 134 -0.16 -6.41 -5.77
CA VAL A 134 -1.06 -6.43 -4.60
C VAL A 134 -2.12 -7.52 -4.76
N THR A 135 -2.82 -7.54 -5.90
CA THR A 135 -3.90 -8.51 -6.13
C THR A 135 -3.40 -9.95 -6.20
N ASP A 136 -2.22 -10.18 -6.79
CA ASP A 136 -1.64 -11.52 -6.97
C ASP A 136 -1.20 -12.12 -5.61
N PHE A 137 -0.73 -11.27 -4.68
CA PHE A 137 -0.38 -11.72 -3.35
C PHE A 137 -1.59 -11.90 -2.43
N TYR A 138 -2.63 -11.09 -2.59
CA TYR A 138 -3.60 -10.82 -1.53
C TYR A 138 -4.19 -12.05 -0.86
N VAL A 139 -4.80 -12.95 -1.61
CA VAL A 139 -5.48 -14.13 -1.04
C VAL A 139 -4.48 -14.99 -0.28
N TRP A 140 -3.33 -15.27 -0.87
CA TRP A 140 -2.29 -16.05 -0.20
C TRP A 140 -1.78 -15.33 1.05
N ALA A 141 -1.38 -14.06 0.92
CA ALA A 141 -0.74 -13.28 1.98
C ALA A 141 -1.64 -13.10 3.21
N THR A 142 -2.95 -12.98 3.02
CA THR A 142 -3.90 -12.75 4.12
C THR A 142 -4.34 -14.06 4.78
N THR A 143 -4.73 -15.06 3.98
CA THR A 143 -5.21 -16.35 4.51
C THR A 143 -4.12 -17.14 5.23
N THR A 144 -2.92 -17.21 4.64
CA THR A 144 -1.81 -17.96 5.25
C THR A 144 -1.20 -17.24 6.44
N LEU A 145 -1.30 -15.90 6.51
CA LEU A 145 -0.94 -15.15 7.71
C LEU A 145 -1.89 -15.46 8.87
N TYR A 146 -3.19 -15.43 8.63
CA TYR A 146 -4.21 -15.78 9.63
C TYR A 146 -3.98 -17.19 10.21
N GLU A 147 -3.79 -18.18 9.35
CA GLU A 147 -3.49 -19.55 9.80
C GLU A 147 -2.14 -19.63 10.53
N SER A 148 -1.15 -18.85 10.09
CA SER A 148 0.17 -18.80 10.73
C SER A 148 0.11 -18.20 12.14
N VAL A 149 -0.69 -17.16 12.37
CA VAL A 149 -0.90 -16.62 13.74
C VAL A 149 -1.59 -17.66 14.60
N LYS A 150 -2.69 -18.24 14.12
CA LYS A 150 -3.47 -19.27 14.82
C LYS A 150 -2.66 -20.51 15.22
N HIS A 151 -1.66 -20.87 14.42
CA HIS A 151 -0.83 -22.05 14.64
C HIS A 151 0.59 -21.75 15.17
N GLY A 152 0.89 -20.49 15.52
CA GLY A 152 2.20 -20.11 16.07
C GLY A 152 3.36 -20.24 15.07
N LYS A 153 3.10 -20.00 13.78
CA LYS A 153 4.07 -20.10 12.66
C LYS A 153 4.35 -18.76 11.97
N LEU A 154 4.06 -17.65 12.65
CA LEU A 154 4.19 -16.31 12.08
C LEU A 154 5.60 -16.04 11.51
N GLU A 155 6.66 -16.40 12.24
CA GLU A 155 8.04 -16.14 11.81
C GLU A 155 8.41 -16.88 10.50
N GLU A 156 7.95 -18.12 10.32
CA GLU A 156 8.13 -18.89 9.09
C GLU A 156 7.42 -18.21 7.92
N HIS A 157 6.20 -17.76 8.15
CA HIS A 157 5.41 -17.09 7.14
C HIS A 157 6.00 -15.74 6.72
N ILE A 158 6.52 -14.95 7.67
CA ILE A 158 7.21 -13.69 7.36
C ILE A 158 8.42 -13.93 6.43
N LYS A 159 9.20 -14.99 6.68
CA LYS A 159 10.31 -15.37 5.78
C LYS A 159 9.80 -15.74 4.38
N GLU A 160 8.69 -16.47 4.29
CA GLU A 160 8.07 -16.81 3.00
C GLU A 160 7.64 -15.56 2.21
N ARG A 161 7.08 -14.55 2.90
CA ARG A 161 6.68 -13.26 2.29
C ARG A 161 7.85 -12.55 1.62
N VAL A 162 9.00 -12.49 2.30
CA VAL A 162 10.24 -11.92 1.73
C VAL A 162 10.66 -12.68 0.47
N GLU A 163 10.65 -14.02 0.50
CA GLU A 163 11.04 -14.83 -0.67
C GLU A 163 10.08 -14.69 -1.85
N ARG A 164 8.78 -14.52 -1.59
CA ARG A 164 7.80 -14.26 -2.64
C ARG A 164 7.99 -12.89 -3.28
N VAL A 165 8.27 -11.86 -2.49
CA VAL A 165 8.56 -10.53 -3.02
C VAL A 165 9.81 -10.50 -3.88
N LYS A 166 10.90 -11.17 -3.47
CA LYS A 166 12.12 -11.27 -4.29
C LYS A 166 11.84 -11.85 -5.69
N LYS A 167 10.91 -12.80 -5.80
CA LYS A 167 10.50 -13.38 -7.09
C LYS A 167 9.67 -12.39 -7.91
N ASP A 168 8.72 -11.72 -7.27
CA ASP A 168 7.82 -10.77 -7.94
C ASP A 168 8.53 -9.49 -8.41
N LYS A 169 9.53 -9.03 -7.65
CA LYS A 169 10.40 -7.89 -7.99
C LYS A 169 11.01 -7.99 -9.40
N LYS A 170 11.20 -9.19 -9.93
CA LYS A 170 11.71 -9.43 -11.30
C LYS A 170 10.80 -8.84 -12.38
N ARG A 171 9.52 -8.53 -12.10
CA ARG A 171 8.61 -7.83 -13.03
C ARG A 171 9.13 -6.46 -13.46
N TYR A 172 10.00 -5.84 -12.67
CA TYR A 172 10.52 -4.49 -12.91
C TYR A 172 11.87 -4.46 -13.65
N TRP A 173 12.34 -5.59 -14.20
CA TRP A 173 13.66 -5.72 -14.84
C TRP A 173 13.99 -4.66 -15.91
N ARG A 174 12.98 -4.06 -16.56
CA ARG A 174 13.15 -3.04 -17.60
C ARG A 174 13.66 -1.71 -17.08
N VAL A 175 13.28 -1.35 -15.85
CA VAL A 175 13.63 -0.06 -15.22
C VAL A 175 14.59 -0.25 -14.05
N ALA A 176 14.65 -1.45 -13.49
CA ALA A 176 15.46 -1.78 -12.34
C ALA A 176 16.95 -1.47 -12.59
N LYS A 177 17.55 -0.80 -11.61
CA LYS A 177 18.99 -0.56 -11.48
C LYS A 177 19.49 -1.15 -10.17
N GLU A 178 20.81 -1.30 -10.05
CA GLU A 178 21.45 -1.79 -8.82
C GLU A 178 21.37 -0.75 -7.69
N SER A 179 21.34 0.53 -8.03
CA SER A 179 21.27 1.65 -7.11
C SER A 179 20.57 2.85 -7.75
N GLY A 180 20.24 3.84 -6.91
CA GLY A 180 19.60 5.11 -7.30
C GLY A 180 18.36 5.40 -6.46
N ASP A 181 17.39 6.08 -7.06
CA ASP A 181 16.13 6.41 -6.39
C ASP A 181 15.23 5.17 -6.24
N VAL A 182 14.51 5.06 -5.12
CA VAL A 182 13.47 4.03 -4.95
C VAL A 182 12.26 4.42 -5.78
N PHE A 183 11.84 3.53 -6.68
CA PHE A 183 10.64 3.73 -7.50
C PHE A 183 9.45 2.93 -6.98
N ILE A 184 9.69 1.69 -6.55
CA ILE A 184 8.67 0.81 -5.99
C ILE A 184 9.23 0.21 -4.71
N ALA A 185 8.40 0.11 -3.67
CA ALA A 185 8.71 -0.67 -2.49
C ALA A 185 7.58 -1.68 -2.24
N TYR A 186 7.92 -2.85 -1.73
CA TYR A 186 6.93 -3.77 -1.18
C TYR A 186 6.91 -3.54 0.32
N VAL A 187 5.75 -3.21 0.87
CA VAL A 187 5.58 -2.96 2.31
C VAL A 187 4.64 -3.98 2.92
N ASP A 188 4.90 -4.29 4.19
CA ASP A 188 4.27 -5.39 4.90
C ASP A 188 4.13 -5.07 6.40
N LEU A 189 2.91 -5.20 6.93
CA LEU A 189 2.59 -4.98 8.34
C LEU A 189 2.71 -6.25 9.20
N SER A 190 3.04 -7.39 8.61
CA SER A 190 3.08 -8.69 9.31
C SER A 190 3.97 -8.69 10.56
N MET A 191 5.04 -7.88 10.57
CA MET A 191 5.93 -7.72 11.73
C MET A 191 5.24 -7.11 12.95
N LEU A 192 4.14 -6.38 12.78
CA LEU A 192 3.35 -5.83 13.90
C LEU A 192 2.60 -6.92 14.68
N LEU A 193 2.56 -8.15 14.16
CA LEU A 193 1.85 -9.27 14.78
C LEU A 193 2.75 -10.11 15.71
N ASN A 194 4.02 -9.74 15.91
CA ASN A 194 4.95 -10.54 16.72
C ASN A 194 4.46 -10.79 18.15
N ASP A 195 3.77 -9.81 18.75
CA ASP A 195 3.25 -9.89 20.12
C ASP A 195 1.73 -10.16 20.15
N VAL A 196 1.13 -10.54 19.01
CA VAL A 196 -0.31 -10.79 18.88
C VAL A 196 -0.60 -12.28 19.03
N SER A 197 -1.45 -12.63 20.00
CA SER A 197 -1.90 -14.01 20.22
C SER A 197 -3.07 -14.43 19.34
N GLU A 198 -3.88 -13.48 18.87
CA GLU A 198 -5.08 -13.74 18.09
C GLU A 198 -5.28 -12.63 17.04
N LEU A 199 -5.46 -13.03 15.78
CA LEU A 199 -5.80 -12.14 14.67
C LEU A 199 -7.26 -12.41 14.29
N PRO A 200 -8.18 -11.44 14.43
CA PRO A 200 -9.54 -11.59 13.92
C PRO A 200 -9.53 -11.90 12.41
N GLU A 201 -10.38 -12.83 11.97
CA GLU A 201 -10.38 -13.29 10.57
C GLU A 201 -10.53 -12.14 9.57
N ASN A 202 -11.46 -11.21 9.82
CA ASN A 202 -11.63 -10.03 8.97
C ASN A 202 -10.41 -9.10 9.02
N ALA A 203 -9.75 -8.96 10.18
CA ALA A 203 -8.59 -8.09 10.34
C ALA A 203 -7.41 -8.53 9.45
N ALA A 204 -7.33 -9.82 9.09
CA ALA A 204 -6.32 -10.32 8.17
C ALA A 204 -6.31 -9.59 6.81
N CYS A 205 -7.44 -9.02 6.37
CA CYS A 205 -7.53 -8.23 5.13
C CYS A 205 -6.61 -6.99 5.11
N ALA A 206 -6.20 -6.48 6.27
CA ALA A 206 -5.31 -5.34 6.40
C ALA A 206 -3.81 -5.69 6.31
N PHE A 207 -3.47 -6.99 6.24
CA PHE A 207 -2.08 -7.48 6.29
C PHE A 207 -1.65 -8.20 5.00
N GLY A 208 -2.16 -7.77 3.85
CA GLY A 208 -1.61 -8.13 2.56
C GLY A 208 -0.22 -7.54 2.35
N ILE A 209 0.51 -8.04 1.36
CA ILE A 209 1.71 -7.37 0.86
C ILE A 209 1.25 -6.32 -0.14
N VAL A 210 1.53 -5.06 0.13
CA VAL A 210 1.15 -3.96 -0.78
C VAL A 210 2.38 -3.33 -1.40
N THR A 211 2.22 -2.80 -2.60
CA THR A 211 3.27 -2.03 -3.25
C THR A 211 3.09 -0.54 -2.95
N THR A 212 4.19 0.16 -2.75
CA THR A 212 4.25 1.61 -2.66
C THR A 212 4.92 2.13 -3.92
N VAL A 213 4.27 3.05 -4.62
CA VAL A 213 4.78 3.69 -5.84
C VAL A 213 5.22 5.10 -5.48
N ILE A 214 6.51 5.35 -5.61
CA ILE A 214 7.13 6.63 -5.31
C ILE A 214 7.06 7.49 -6.57
N LEU A 215 6.48 8.68 -6.44
CA LEU A 215 6.30 9.63 -7.53
C LEU A 215 7.18 10.86 -7.33
N ARG A 216 7.57 11.47 -8.46
CA ARG A 216 8.32 12.72 -8.55
C ARG A 216 7.88 13.50 -9.79
#